data_AF-A0A5K0Y3K9-F1
#
_entry.id   AF-A0A5K0Y3K9-F1
#
_cell.length_a   1.000
_cell.length_b   1.000
_cell.length_c   1.000
_cell.angle_alpha   90.00
_cell.angle_beta   90.00
_cell.angle_gamma   90.00
#
_symmetry.space_group_name_H-M   'P 1'
#
loop_
_entity.id
_entity.type
_entity.pdbx_description
1 polymer ?
#
loop_
_entity_poly.entity_id
_entity_poly.type
_entity_poly.pdbx_seq_one_letter_code
_entity_poly.pdbx_strand_id
1 'polypeptide(L)'
;MKFGKRLKWQIEETLPDWRDKFLSYKDLKKRVRLMSSSMEEEAAGSSSLTASDMVSNKLSTEEEEFILLLNAEIDKFNAFFMEREEEFVIRQK
;
A
#
# COMPACT_ATOMS: atom_id res chain seq x y z
N MET A 1 -9.78 -12.35 4.42
CA MET A 1 -8.92 -13.07 3.43
C MET A 1 -7.55 -13.41 4.01
N LYS A 2 -6.93 -14.52 3.55
CA LYS A 2 -5.59 -15.00 3.99
C LYS A 2 -4.42 -14.55 3.07
N PHE A 3 -4.64 -13.54 2.22
CA PHE A 3 -3.68 -13.11 1.18
C PHE A 3 -2.29 -12.79 1.73
N GLY A 4 -2.18 -11.94 2.76
CA GLY A 4 -0.87 -11.56 3.31
C GLY A 4 -0.06 -12.75 3.86
N LYS A 5 -0.72 -13.79 4.39
CA LYS A 5 -0.02 -15.01 4.83
C LYS A 5 0.50 -15.82 3.63
N ARG A 6 -0.31 -15.94 2.58
CA ARG A 6 0.09 -16.59 1.33
C ARG A 6 1.24 -15.87 0.65
N LEU A 7 1.16 -14.53 0.54
CA LEU A 7 2.21 -13.72 -0.06
C LEU A 7 3.53 -13.91 0.68
N LYS A 8 3.51 -13.77 2.00
CA LYS A 8 4.70 -14.02 2.83
C LYS A 8 5.25 -15.42 2.57
N TRP A 9 4.43 -16.46 2.73
CA TRP A 9 4.89 -17.84 2.59
C TRP A 9 5.48 -18.13 1.21
N GLN A 10 4.86 -17.62 0.14
CA GLN A 10 5.37 -17.79 -1.22
C GLN A 10 6.75 -17.16 -1.40
N ILE A 11 6.97 -15.95 -0.88
CA ILE A 11 8.28 -15.29 -0.94
C ILE A 11 9.30 -16.05 -0.09
N GLU A 12 8.90 -16.55 1.08
CA GLU A 12 9.79 -17.31 1.96
C GLU A 12 10.25 -18.64 1.36
N GLU A 13 9.36 -19.33 0.62
CA GLU A 13 9.68 -20.60 -0.04
C GLU A 13 10.48 -20.44 -1.32
N THR A 14 10.13 -19.48 -2.18
CA THR A 14 10.74 -19.39 -3.50
C THR A 14 11.98 -18.53 -3.49
N LEU A 15 11.95 -17.40 -2.78
CA LEU A 15 12.87 -16.29 -2.97
C LEU A 15 13.13 -15.55 -1.63
N PRO A 16 13.76 -16.23 -0.65
CA PRO A 16 13.94 -15.69 0.69
C PRO A 16 14.81 -14.43 0.73
N ASP A 17 15.70 -14.24 -0.23
CA ASP A 17 16.57 -13.06 -0.33
C ASP A 17 15.82 -11.80 -0.81
N TRP A 18 14.61 -11.95 -1.35
CA TRP A 18 13.84 -10.84 -1.93
C TRP A 18 12.74 -10.34 -1.01
N ARG A 19 12.66 -10.87 0.22
CA ARG A 19 11.62 -10.56 1.21
C ARG A 19 11.45 -9.06 1.47
N ASP A 20 12.55 -8.31 1.48
CA ASP A 20 12.58 -6.87 1.70
C ASP A 20 12.17 -6.06 0.46
N LYS A 21 12.24 -6.66 -0.73
CA LYS A 21 11.90 -6.04 -2.02
C LYS A 21 10.41 -6.08 -2.34
N PHE A 22 9.66 -7.00 -1.73
CA PHE A 22 8.21 -7.07 -1.90
C PHE A 22 7.45 -6.01 -1.08
N LEU A 23 6.21 -5.77 -1.51
CA LEU A 23 5.29 -4.83 -0.88
C LEU A 23 5.08 -5.17 0.61
N SER A 24 5.23 -4.19 1.51
CA SER A 24 4.89 -4.35 2.93
C SER A 24 3.36 -4.38 3.13
N TYR A 25 2.74 -5.49 2.73
CA TYR A 25 1.29 -5.67 2.75
C TYR A 25 0.69 -5.47 4.15
N LYS A 26 1.42 -5.82 5.21
CA LYS A 26 0.96 -5.62 6.58
C LYS A 26 0.83 -4.14 6.93
N ASP A 27 1.81 -3.34 6.57
CA ASP A 27 1.84 -1.92 6.92
C ASP A 27 0.84 -1.13 6.08
N LEU A 28 0.75 -1.43 4.78
CA LEU A 28 -0.28 -0.87 3.90
C LEU A 28 -1.68 -1.18 4.42
N LYS A 29 -1.94 -2.44 4.79
CA LYS A 29 -3.24 -2.85 5.34
C LYS A 29 -3.55 -2.13 6.66
N LYS A 30 -2.54 -1.92 7.52
CA LYS A 30 -2.71 -1.20 8.78
C LYS A 30 -3.13 0.25 8.53
N ARG A 31 -2.49 0.93 7.58
CA ARG A 31 -2.83 2.32 7.21
C ARG A 31 -4.22 2.44 6.61
N VAL A 32 -4.61 1.56 5.68
CA VAL A 32 -5.98 1.54 5.12
C VAL A 32 -7.03 1.37 6.22
N ARG A 33 -6.76 0.52 7.23
CA ARG A 33 -7.69 0.30 8.34
C ARG A 33 -7.81 1.51 9.27
N LEU A 34 -6.73 2.27 9.46
CA LEU A 34 -6.76 3.50 10.24
C LEU A 34 -7.61 4.57 9.53
N MET A 35 -7.40 4.73 8.22
CA MET A 35 -8.22 5.62 7.39
C MET A 35 -9.70 5.25 7.42
N SER A 36 -10.04 3.96 7.28
CA SER A 36 -11.44 3.52 7.32
C SER A 36 -12.08 3.75 8.69
N SER A 37 -11.32 3.56 9.77
CA SER A 37 -11.81 3.81 11.14
C SER A 37 -12.03 5.30 11.41
N SER A 38 -11.14 6.16 10.90
CA SER A 38 -11.28 7.62 11.01
C SER A 38 -12.54 8.13 10.28
N MET A 39 -12.87 7.54 9.12
CA MET A 39 -14.06 7.88 8.35
C MET A 39 -15.37 7.48 9.05
N GLU A 40 -15.37 6.37 9.80
CA GLU A 40 -16.55 5.89 10.55
C GLU A 40 -16.84 6.75 11.80
N GLU A 41 -15.82 7.31 12.45
CA GLU A 41 -15.98 8.19 13.62
C GLU A 41 -16.55 9.57 13.25
N GLU A 42 -16.11 10.15 12.12
CA GLU A 42 -16.65 11.41 11.57
C GLU A 42 -18.12 11.27 11.12
N ALA A 43 -18.52 10.08 10.66
CA ALA A 43 -19.90 9.80 10.24
C ALA A 43 -20.87 9.57 11.42
N ALA A 44 -20.39 9.06 12.56
CA ALA A 44 -21.22 8.79 13.74
C ALA A 44 -21.42 10.02 14.65
N GLY A 45 -20.54 11.02 14.57
CA GLY A 45 -20.61 12.27 15.35
C GLY A 45 -21.44 13.39 14.72
N SER A 46 -21.77 13.32 13.42
CA SER A 46 -22.41 14.41 12.69
C SER A 46 -23.94 14.30 12.66
N SER A 47 -24.57 14.58 13.80
CA SER A 47 -25.89 15.19 13.78
C SER A 47 -25.70 16.70 13.63
N SER A 48 -25.79 17.18 12.38
CA SER A 48 -25.83 18.58 11.93
C SER A 48 -24.54 19.15 11.35
N LEU A 49 -24.33 18.99 10.03
CA LEU A 49 -23.66 20.00 9.20
C LEU A 49 -24.34 20.10 7.83
N THR A 50 -24.39 21.33 7.32
CA THR A 50 -25.15 21.79 6.15
C THR A 50 -24.45 21.43 4.83
N ALA A 51 -25.21 21.48 3.74
CA ALA A 51 -24.84 21.08 2.37
C ALA A 51 -23.65 21.84 1.72
N SER A 52 -22.92 22.68 2.47
CA SER A 52 -21.85 23.54 1.93
C SER A 52 -20.44 22.96 2.00
N ASP A 53 -20.21 21.85 2.73
CA ASP A 53 -18.88 21.22 2.85
C ASP A 53 -18.57 20.20 1.74
N MET A 54 -19.48 20.03 0.77
CA MET A 54 -19.45 18.95 -0.22
C MET A 54 -18.43 19.15 -1.36
N VAL A 55 -17.61 20.21 -1.34
CA VAL A 55 -16.74 20.60 -2.49
C VAL A 55 -15.25 20.78 -2.13
N SER A 56 -14.82 20.53 -0.89
CA SER A 56 -13.38 20.30 -0.62
C SER A 56 -13.14 18.82 -0.39
N ASN A 57 -13.09 18.08 -1.50
CA ASN A 57 -12.53 16.73 -1.59
C ASN A 57 -10.99 16.81 -1.40
N LYS A 58 -10.56 17.43 -0.30
CA LYS A 58 -9.18 17.44 0.16
C LYS A 58 -8.95 16.06 0.73
N LEU A 59 -8.08 15.28 0.09
CA LEU A 59 -7.62 14.02 0.64
C LEU A 59 -7.21 14.29 2.10
N SER A 60 -7.68 13.45 3.03
CA SER A 60 -7.27 13.61 4.42
C SER A 60 -5.75 13.39 4.49
N THR A 61 -5.09 13.98 5.49
CA THR A 61 -3.64 13.86 5.64
C THR A 61 -3.20 12.39 5.70
N GLU A 62 -4.03 11.53 6.28
CA GLU A 62 -3.85 10.08 6.34
C GLU A 62 -3.90 9.40 4.96
N GLU A 63 -4.75 9.89 4.06
CA GLU A 63 -4.82 9.41 2.67
C GLU A 63 -3.58 9.81 1.87
N GLU A 64 -3.13 11.05 2.00
CA GLU A 64 -1.89 11.52 1.36
C GLU A 64 -0.68 10.71 1.83
N GLU A 65 -0.56 10.47 3.15
CA GLU A 65 0.50 9.63 3.72
C GLU A 65 0.44 8.17 3.25
N PHE A 66 -0.77 7.63 3.05
CA PHE A 66 -0.94 6.30 2.49
C PHE A 66 -0.48 6.24 1.03
N ILE A 67 -0.87 7.20 0.20
CA ILE A 67 -0.48 7.28 -1.21
C ILE A 67 1.03 7.41 -1.35
N LEU A 68 1.67 8.26 -0.53
CA LEU A 68 3.13 8.42 -0.54
C LEU A 68 3.85 7.11 -0.21
N LEU A 69 3.40 6.38 0.81
CA LEU A 69 3.98 5.07 1.14
C LEU A 69 3.74 4.05 0.02
N LEU A 70 2.53 4.03 -0.54
CA LEU A 70 2.19 3.10 -1.62
C LEU A 70 3.09 3.33 -2.84
N ASN A 71 3.28 4.59 -3.24
CA ASN A 71 4.16 4.93 -4.36
C ASN A 71 5.61 4.51 -4.08
N ALA A 72 6.14 4.82 -2.90
CA ALA A 72 7.50 4.42 -2.53
C ALA A 72 7.69 2.88 -2.55
N GLU A 73 6.67 2.13 -2.11
CA GLU A 73 6.70 0.67 -2.13
C GLU A 73 6.58 0.10 -3.55
N ILE A 74 5.81 0.75 -4.44
CA ILE A 74 5.72 0.40 -5.87
C ILE A 74 7.05 0.69 -6.57
N ASP A 75 7.66 1.84 -6.33
CA ASP A 75 8.94 2.21 -6.94
C ASP A 75 10.05 1.24 -6.54
N LYS A 76 10.11 0.86 -5.25
CA LYS A 76 11.00 -0.19 -4.75
C LYS A 76 10.79 -1.51 -5.49
N PHE A 77 9.54 -1.94 -5.61
CA PHE A 77 9.18 -3.18 -6.28
C PHE A 77 9.55 -3.16 -7.77
N ASN A 78 9.25 -2.06 -8.46
CA ASN A 78 9.56 -1.88 -9.88
C ASN A 78 11.06 -1.84 -10.12
N ALA A 79 11.82 -1.09 -9.32
CA ALA A 79 13.27 -1.03 -9.44
C ALA A 79 13.91 -2.42 -9.29
N PHE A 80 13.43 -3.21 -8.32
CA PHE A 80 13.87 -4.58 -8.14
C PHE A 80 13.55 -5.47 -9.37
N PHE A 81 12.33 -5.39 -9.89
CA PHE A 81 11.94 -6.20 -11.07
C PHE A 81 12.74 -5.82 -12.32
N MET A 82 12.96 -4.54 -12.56
CA MET A 82 13.75 -4.04 -13.69
C MET A 82 15.20 -4.56 -13.63
N GLU A 83 15.83 -4.54 -12.45
CA GLU A 83 17.19 -5.08 -12.27
C GLU A 83 17.24 -6.60 -12.56
N ARG A 84 16.24 -7.35 -12.09
CA ARG A 84 16.16 -8.80 -12.38
C ARG A 84 15.91 -9.09 -13.86
N GLU A 85 15.06 -8.30 -14.51
CA GLU A 85 14.80 -8.42 -15.94
C GLU A 85 16.06 -8.10 -16.74
N GLU A 86 16.79 -7.05 -16.38
CA GLU A 86 18.07 -6.70 -17.00
C GLU A 86 19.09 -7.83 -16.85
N GLU A 87 19.28 -8.37 -15.64
CA GLU A 87 20.16 -9.53 -15.41
C GLU A 87 19.74 -10.74 -16.26
N PHE A 88 18.44 -10.98 -16.42
CA PHE A 88 17.93 -12.07 -17.24
C PHE A 88 18.24 -11.86 -18.73
N VAL A 89 17.99 -10.66 -19.25
CA VAL A 89 18.28 -10.31 -20.64
C VAL A 89 19.77 -10.40 -20.94
N ILE A 90 20.63 -9.95 -20.02
CA ILE A 90 22.09 -10.06 -20.16
C ILE A 90 22.54 -11.51 -20.20
N ARG A 91 21.97 -12.41 -19.37
CA ARG A 91 22.33 -13.83 -19.37
C ARG A 91 21.85 -14.59 -20.62
N GLN A 92 20.82 -14.08 -21.30
CA GLN A 92 20.23 -14.70 -22.49
C GLN A 92 20.77 -14.12 -23.81
N LYS A 93 21.67 -13.13 -23.75
CA LYS A 93 22.43 -12.59 -24.88
C LYS A 93 23.86 -13.10 -24.85
#